data_AF-A0A3P1XZR8-F1
#
_entry.id   AF-A0A3P1XZR8-F1
#
_cell.length_a   1.000
_cell.length_b   1.000
_cell.length_c   1.000
_cell.angle_alpha   90.00
_cell.angle_beta   90.00
_cell.angle_gamma   90.00
#
_symmetry.space_group_name_H-M   'P 1'
#
loop_
_entity.id
_entity.type
_entity.pdbx_description
1 polymer ?
#
loop_
_entity_poly.entity_id
_entity_poly.type
_entity_poly.pdbx_seq_one_letter_code
_entity_poly.pdbx_strand_id
1 'polypeptide(L)'
;MTIKYTKNYHHLTRIATFCALLYCNSAFSAELVEYDHTFLMGQNASNIDLSRYSEGNPAIPGVYDVSVYVNDQPIINQSITFVAIEGKKNAQACITLKNLLQFHINSPNINNEKAVLLARDETLGNCL
;
A
#
# COMPACT_ATOMS: atom_id res chain seq x y z
N MET A 1 -17.42 61.16 34.25
CA MET A 1 -18.10 60.12 33.45
C MET A 1 -17.03 59.37 32.67
N THR A 2 -16.65 58.17 33.11
CA THR A 2 -15.56 57.37 32.52
C THR A 2 -16.17 56.18 31.77
N ILE A 3 -16.16 56.24 30.45
CA ILE A 3 -16.66 55.14 29.60
C ILE A 3 -15.50 54.16 29.43
N LYS A 4 -15.58 53.00 30.10
CA LYS A 4 -14.67 51.87 29.86
C LYS A 4 -15.11 51.16 28.57
N TYR A 5 -14.29 51.23 27.53
CA TYR A 5 -14.50 50.45 26.31
C TYR A 5 -13.88 49.05 26.49
N THR A 6 -14.69 48.06 26.86
CA THR A 6 -14.27 46.65 26.90
C THR A 6 -14.24 46.10 25.47
N LYS A 7 -13.09 46.26 24.80
CA LYS A 7 -12.91 45.81 23.42
C LYS A 7 -12.93 44.28 23.37
N ASN A 8 -13.81 43.74 22.53
CA ASN A 8 -14.23 42.34 22.49
C ASN A 8 -13.21 41.46 21.73
N TYR A 9 -12.02 41.28 22.31
CA TYR A 9 -10.87 40.61 21.68
C TYR A 9 -11.01 39.09 21.50
N HIS A 10 -12.05 38.46 22.09
CA HIS A 10 -12.26 37.01 22.08
C HIS A 10 -12.73 36.46 20.72
N HIS A 11 -13.51 37.24 19.97
CA HIS A 11 -14.03 36.81 18.66
C HIS A 11 -12.93 36.85 17.59
N LEU A 12 -12.05 37.85 17.67
CA LEU A 12 -10.90 38.00 16.77
C LEU A 12 -9.83 36.92 17.03
N THR A 13 -9.57 36.58 18.29
CA THR A 13 -8.68 35.46 18.64
C THR A 13 -9.23 34.11 18.19
N ARG A 14 -10.55 33.90 18.28
CA ARG A 14 -11.21 32.68 17.78
C ARG A 14 -11.17 32.54 16.26
N ILE A 15 -11.35 33.63 15.50
CA ILE A 15 -11.24 33.60 14.04
C ILE A 15 -9.80 33.32 13.61
N ALA A 16 -8.82 33.93 14.29
CA ALA A 16 -7.40 33.72 13.99
C ALA A 16 -6.96 32.27 14.24
N THR A 17 -7.42 31.64 15.32
CA THR A 17 -7.14 30.22 15.58
C THR A 17 -7.81 29.28 14.58
N PHE A 18 -9.05 29.57 14.15
CA PHE A 18 -9.71 28.81 13.08
C PHE A 18 -8.97 28.94 11.73
N CYS A 19 -8.49 30.14 11.38
CA CYS A 19 -7.69 30.33 10.17
C CYS A 19 -6.35 29.59 10.24
N ALA A 20 -5.66 29.62 11.38
CA ALA A 20 -4.40 28.89 11.54
C ALA A 20 -4.57 27.37 11.36
N LEU A 21 -5.68 26.81 11.86
CA LEU A 21 -6.01 25.38 11.67
C LEU A 21 -6.40 25.03 10.23
N LEU A 22 -7.05 25.95 9.50
CA LEU A 22 -7.45 25.75 8.10
C LEU A 22 -6.29 25.89 7.10
N TYR A 23 -5.21 26.59 7.46
CA TYR A 23 -4.04 26.81 6.59
C TYR A 23 -2.85 25.89 6.87
N CYS A 24 -2.89 25.06 7.93
CA CYS A 24 -1.93 24.00 8.15
C CYS A 24 -2.18 22.87 7.13
N ASN A 25 -1.65 23.01 5.93
CA ASN A 25 -1.49 21.87 5.03
C ASN A 25 -0.49 20.92 5.70
N SER A 26 -0.98 19.76 6.13
CA SER A 26 -0.13 18.61 6.43
C SER A 26 0.60 18.25 5.14
N ALA A 27 1.77 18.83 4.92
CA ALA A 27 2.66 18.38 3.86
C ALA A 27 3.12 16.98 4.25
N PHE A 28 2.43 15.96 3.72
CA PHE A 28 2.91 14.59 3.75
C PHE A 28 4.11 14.53 2.79
N SER A 29 5.29 14.87 3.29
CA SER A 29 6.52 14.62 2.56
C SER A 29 6.71 13.11 2.57
N ALA A 30 6.50 12.47 1.42
CA ALA A 30 7.01 11.13 1.22
C ALA A 30 8.55 11.21 1.35
N GLU A 31 9.09 10.62 2.40
CA GLU A 31 10.53 10.53 2.61
C GLU A 31 11.10 9.61 1.52
N LEU A 32 11.64 10.22 0.46
CA LEU A 32 12.34 9.49 -0.60
C LEU A 32 13.73 9.13 -0.08
N VAL A 33 13.99 7.83 0.06
CA VAL A 33 15.28 7.33 0.56
C VAL A 33 16.16 6.94 -0.63
N GLU A 34 17.40 7.41 -0.63
CA GLU A 34 18.41 6.98 -1.60
C GLU A 34 19.31 5.92 -0.95
N TYR A 35 19.59 4.85 -1.70
CA TYR A 35 20.42 3.74 -1.22
C TYR A 35 21.68 3.62 -2.06
N ASP A 36 22.81 3.41 -1.40
CA ASP A 36 24.09 3.19 -2.06
C ASP A 36 24.34 1.69 -2.29
N HIS A 37 24.65 1.34 -3.54
CA HIS A 37 24.93 -0.04 -3.95
C HIS A 37 26.22 -0.59 -3.35
N THR A 38 27.16 0.24 -2.86
CA THR A 38 28.42 -0.24 -2.26
C THR A 38 28.21 -1.06 -0.98
N PHE A 39 27.04 -0.93 -0.35
CA PHE A 39 26.68 -1.72 0.83
C PHE A 39 26.20 -3.13 0.48
N LEU A 40 25.83 -3.39 -0.77
CA LEU A 40 25.41 -4.72 -1.22
C LEU A 40 26.64 -5.58 -1.52
N MET A 41 26.74 -6.72 -0.84
CA MET A 41 27.81 -7.69 -1.05
C MET A 41 27.39 -8.77 -2.07
N GLY A 42 28.35 -9.29 -2.84
CA GLY A 42 28.16 -10.42 -3.75
C GLY A 42 28.21 -10.05 -5.24
N GLN A 43 28.42 -11.05 -6.08
CA GLN A 43 28.69 -10.88 -7.52
C GLN A 43 27.54 -10.23 -8.32
N ASN A 44 26.31 -10.25 -7.78
CA ASN A 44 25.12 -9.69 -8.43
C ASN A 44 24.62 -8.37 -7.80
N ALA A 45 25.36 -7.81 -6.85
CA ALA A 45 24.98 -6.58 -6.13
C ALA A 45 24.73 -5.39 -7.08
N SER A 46 25.53 -5.25 -8.14
CA SER A 46 25.42 -4.17 -9.12
C SER A 46 24.17 -4.26 -10.01
N ASN A 47 23.52 -5.43 -10.08
CA ASN A 47 22.37 -5.66 -10.96
C ASN A 47 21.03 -5.49 -10.22
N ILE A 48 21.05 -5.22 -8.92
CA ILE A 48 19.84 -4.99 -8.13
C ILE A 48 19.43 -3.54 -8.31
N ASP A 49 18.25 -3.28 -8.85
CA ASP A 49 17.66 -1.94 -8.87
C ASP A 49 17.26 -1.53 -7.44
N LEU A 50 17.98 -0.57 -6.85
CA LEU A 50 17.70 -0.07 -5.50
C LEU A 50 16.62 1.02 -5.46
N SER A 51 16.35 1.68 -6.60
CA SER A 51 15.38 2.79 -6.67
C SER A 51 13.96 2.35 -6.32
N ARG A 52 13.66 1.06 -6.48
CA ARG A 52 12.39 0.47 -6.07
C ARG A 52 12.17 0.51 -4.56
N TYR A 53 13.23 0.52 -3.76
CA TYR A 53 13.14 0.53 -2.29
C TYR A 53 13.04 1.95 -1.72
N SER A 54 13.21 2.99 -2.56
CA SER A 54 13.22 4.39 -2.11
C SER A 54 11.94 4.87 -1.45
N GLU A 55 10.81 4.18 -1.66
CA GLU A 55 9.50 4.50 -1.09
C GLU A 55 8.99 3.39 -0.14
N GLY A 56 9.83 2.41 0.23
CA GLY A 56 9.47 1.31 1.12
C GLY A 56 10.07 -0.04 0.74
N ASN A 57 9.43 -1.13 1.17
CA ASN A 57 9.90 -2.48 0.88
C ASN A 57 8.96 -3.21 -0.11
N PRO A 58 9.13 -2.99 -1.43
CA PRO A 58 8.30 -3.66 -2.41
C PRO A 58 8.59 -5.16 -2.49
N ALA A 59 7.53 -5.96 -2.46
CA ALA A 59 7.60 -7.37 -2.84
C ALA A 59 8.04 -7.50 -4.31
N ILE A 60 8.98 -8.41 -4.56
CA ILE A 60 9.43 -8.77 -5.92
C ILE A 60 8.47 -9.82 -6.50
N PRO A 61 8.27 -9.89 -7.81
CA PRO A 61 7.60 -11.04 -8.41
C PRO A 61 8.35 -12.34 -8.09
N GLY A 62 7.62 -13.37 -7.72
CA GLY A 62 8.20 -14.65 -7.27
C GLY A 62 7.22 -15.48 -6.45
N VAL A 63 7.67 -16.64 -5.98
CA VAL A 63 6.89 -17.53 -5.12
C VAL A 63 7.37 -17.37 -3.68
N TYR A 64 6.43 -17.15 -2.76
CA TYR A 64 6.72 -16.90 -1.35
C TYR A 64 5.86 -17.77 -0.45
N ASP A 65 6.45 -18.33 0.61
CA ASP A 65 5.72 -18.96 1.69
C ASP A 65 5.17 -17.88 2.63
N VAL A 66 3.85 -17.71 2.62
CA VAL A 66 3.17 -16.64 3.36
C VAL A 66 2.16 -17.20 4.35
N SER A 67 1.98 -16.49 5.46
CA SER A 67 0.85 -16.70 6.36
C SER A 67 -0.37 -15.92 5.86
N VAL A 68 -1.44 -16.64 5.55
CA VAL A 68 -2.67 -16.06 5.02
C VAL A 68 -3.62 -15.72 6.16
N TYR A 69 -4.05 -14.46 6.19
CA TYR A 69 -5.06 -13.95 7.11
C TYR A 69 -6.28 -13.48 6.33
N VAL A 70 -7.48 -13.81 6.81
CA VAL A 70 -8.76 -13.34 6.27
C VAL A 70 -9.51 -12.66 7.41
N ASN A 71 -9.83 -11.38 7.26
CA ASN A 71 -10.46 -10.57 8.33
C ASN A 71 -9.73 -10.70 9.67
N ASP A 72 -8.40 -10.53 9.65
CA ASP A 72 -7.50 -10.63 10.81
C ASP A 72 -7.41 -12.02 11.48
N GLN A 73 -8.05 -13.04 10.91
CA GLN A 73 -7.98 -14.42 11.40
C GLN A 73 -6.97 -15.23 10.58
N PRO A 74 -6.00 -15.92 11.23
CA PRO A 74 -5.07 -16.77 10.52
C PRO A 74 -5.80 -17.99 9.95
N ILE A 75 -5.59 -18.27 8.66
CA ILE A 75 -6.23 -19.39 7.95
C ILE A 75 -5.23 -20.52 7.72
N ILE A 76 -4.13 -20.23 7.02
CA ILE A 76 -3.15 -21.25 6.60
C ILE A 76 -1.83 -20.59 6.22
N ASN A 77 -0.73 -21.35 6.30
CA ASN A 77 0.55 -20.99 5.67
C ASN A 77 0.67 -21.75 4.34
N GLN A 78 0.88 -21.04 3.23
CA GLN A 78 1.07 -21.68 1.93
C GLN A 78 1.94 -20.85 0.99
N SER A 79 2.50 -21.52 -0.02
CA SER A 79 3.22 -20.87 -1.10
C SER A 79 2.24 -20.12 -2.02
N ILE A 80 2.43 -18.81 -2.19
CA ILE A 80 1.65 -17.93 -3.07
C ILE A 80 2.59 -17.29 -4.09
N THR A 81 2.15 -17.23 -5.34
CA THR A 81 2.87 -16.50 -6.40
C THR A 81 2.51 -15.02 -6.35
N PHE A 82 3.51 -14.16 -6.41
CA PHE A 82 3.37 -12.71 -6.52
C PHE A 82 3.76 -12.30 -7.94
N VAL A 83 2.93 -11.50 -8.58
CA VAL A 83 3.07 -11.08 -9.98
C VAL A 83 3.31 -9.58 -10.09
N ALA A 84 4.07 -9.17 -11.10
CA ALA A 84 4.25 -7.76 -11.41
C ALA A 84 2.94 -7.17 -11.94
N ILE A 85 2.60 -5.96 -11.50
CA ILE A 85 1.47 -5.19 -12.02
C ILE A 85 2.02 -3.94 -12.68
N GLU A 86 1.60 -3.68 -13.92
CA GLU A 86 2.05 -2.51 -14.66
C GLU A 86 1.76 -1.22 -13.88
N GLY A 87 2.77 -0.34 -13.79
CA GLY A 87 2.68 0.92 -13.05
C GLY A 87 2.79 0.80 -11.52
N LYS A 88 2.97 -0.39 -10.95
CA LYS A 88 3.19 -0.58 -9.49
C LYS A 88 4.57 -1.16 -9.21
N LYS A 89 5.25 -0.62 -8.19
CA LYS A 89 6.53 -1.13 -7.68
C LYS A 89 6.36 -2.44 -6.89
N ASN A 90 5.22 -2.60 -6.21
CA ASN A 90 4.88 -3.80 -5.45
C ASN A 90 4.28 -4.87 -6.35
N ALA A 91 4.84 -6.07 -6.29
CA ALA A 91 4.15 -7.26 -6.79
C ALA A 91 2.87 -7.53 -5.97
N GLN A 92 1.85 -8.10 -6.62
CA GLN A 92 0.59 -8.46 -5.99
C GLN A 92 0.45 -9.98 -5.91
N ALA A 93 -0.15 -10.47 -4.83
CA ALA A 93 -0.44 -11.89 -4.68
C ALA A 93 -1.45 -12.34 -5.75
N CYS A 94 -1.10 -13.37 -6.51
CA CYS A 94 -1.99 -14.06 -7.42
C CYS A 94 -2.88 -15.03 -6.60
N ILE A 95 -4.14 -14.67 -6.44
CA ILE A 95 -5.12 -15.51 -5.72
C ILE A 95 -5.97 -16.26 -6.74
N THR A 96 -5.82 -17.58 -6.79
CA THR A 96 -6.61 -18.44 -7.67
C THR A 96 -7.97 -18.78 -7.05
N LEU A 97 -8.90 -19.30 -7.85
CA LEU A 97 -10.17 -19.83 -7.34
C LEU A 97 -9.97 -20.95 -6.31
N LYS A 98 -8.95 -21.80 -6.50
CA LYS A 98 -8.57 -22.85 -5.54
C LYS A 98 -8.18 -22.24 -4.20
N ASN A 99 -7.37 -21.17 -4.22
CA ASN A 99 -6.97 -20.46 -3.01
C ASN A 99 -8.20 -19.90 -2.28
N LEU A 100 -9.14 -19.26 -2.98
CA LEU A 100 -10.37 -18.76 -2.36
C LEU A 100 -11.17 -19.86 -1.64
N LEU A 101 -11.35 -21.01 -2.29
CA LEU A 101 -12.07 -22.14 -1.69
C LEU A 101 -11.33 -22.68 -0.45
N GLN A 102 -9.99 -22.78 -0.51
CA GLN A 102 -9.17 -23.16 0.64
C GLN A 102 -9.25 -22.15 1.79
N PHE A 103 -9.44 -20.88 1.46
CA PHE A 103 -9.59 -19.80 2.44
C PHE A 103 -11.02 -19.66 2.95
N HIS A 104 -11.94 -20.53 2.52
CA HIS A 104 -13.36 -20.48 2.85
C HIS A 104 -14.02 -19.15 2.42
N ILE A 105 -13.53 -18.55 1.33
CA ILE A 105 -14.08 -17.33 0.73
C ILE A 105 -15.00 -17.72 -0.41
N ASN A 106 -16.22 -17.17 -0.41
CA ASN A 106 -17.17 -17.37 -1.49
C ASN A 106 -16.63 -16.77 -2.80
N SER A 107 -16.64 -17.55 -3.88
CA SER A 107 -16.20 -17.08 -5.19
C SER A 107 -17.12 -15.95 -5.68
N PRO A 108 -16.57 -14.82 -6.14
CA PRO A 108 -17.38 -13.75 -6.71
C PRO A 108 -18.09 -14.22 -7.98
N ASN A 109 -19.26 -13.64 -8.26
CA ASN A 109 -19.93 -13.87 -9.53
C ASN A 109 -19.10 -13.25 -10.66
N ILE A 110 -18.56 -14.11 -11.54
CA ILE A 110 -17.60 -13.78 -12.61
C ILE A 110 -18.22 -12.82 -13.65
N ASN A 111 -19.54 -12.60 -13.62
CA ASN A 111 -20.25 -11.69 -14.51
C ASN A 111 -20.21 -10.21 -14.06
N ASN A 112 -19.52 -9.90 -12.96
CA ASN A 112 -19.39 -8.53 -12.49
C ASN A 112 -18.10 -7.91 -13.04
N GLU A 113 -18.20 -6.79 -13.75
CA GLU A 113 -17.10 -6.07 -14.44
C GLU A 113 -15.92 -5.65 -13.53
N LYS A 114 -16.02 -5.90 -12.23
CA LYS A 114 -14.99 -5.63 -11.21
C LYS A 114 -14.13 -6.83 -10.84
N ALA A 115 -14.45 -8.04 -11.29
CA ALA A 115 -13.57 -9.20 -11.11
C ALA A 115 -12.54 -9.18 -12.23
N VAL A 116 -11.45 -8.42 -12.03
CA VAL A 116 -10.34 -8.36 -13.01
C VAL A 116 -9.56 -9.66 -12.91
N LEU A 117 -10.01 -10.68 -13.63
CA LEU A 117 -9.22 -11.88 -13.88
C LEU A 117 -8.01 -11.47 -14.74
N LEU A 118 -6.85 -11.29 -14.10
CA LEU A 118 -5.60 -11.16 -14.85
C LEU A 118 -5.24 -12.56 -15.35
N ALA A 119 -5.69 -12.87 -16.56
CA ALA A 119 -5.38 -14.12 -17.23
C ALA A 119 -3.89 -14.15 -17.59
N ARG A 120 -3.10 -15.05 -16.98
CA ARG A 120 -1.82 -15.46 -17.55
C ARG A 120 -1.30 -16.81 -17.03
N ASP A 121 -0.70 -17.52 -18.00
CA ASP A 121 -0.05 -18.84 -18.03
C ASP A 121 -0.94 -20.07 -17.72
N GLU A 122 -0.90 -21.04 -18.64
CA GLU A 122 -1.69 -22.29 -18.64
C GLU A 122 -1.39 -23.18 -17.42
N THR A 123 -0.29 -22.90 -16.73
CA THR A 123 0.23 -23.66 -15.59
C THR A 123 -0.31 -23.23 -14.23
N LEU A 124 -0.71 -21.96 -14.05
CA LEU A 124 -1.10 -21.40 -12.75
C LEU A 124 -2.61 -21.16 -12.58
N GLY A 125 -3.37 -21.14 -13.68
CA GLY A 125 -4.78 -20.78 -13.68
C GLY A 125 -4.99 -19.27 -13.52
N ASN A 126 -6.17 -18.78 -13.92
CA ASN A 126 -6.47 -17.34 -13.86
C ASN A 126 -6.40 -16.82 -12.41
N CYS A 127 -5.58 -15.80 -12.17
CA CYS A 127 -5.52 -15.06 -10.92
C CYS A 127 -6.68 -14.06 -10.86
N LEU A 128 -7.28 -13.89 -9.68
CA LEU A 128 -8.23 -12.83 -9.35
C LEU A 128 -7.53 -11.57 -8.84
#